data_AF-A0A849IPV2-F1
#
_entry.id   AF-A0A849IPV2-F1
#
_cell.length_a   1.000
_cell.length_b   1.000
_cell.length_c   1.000
_cell.angle_alpha   90.00
_cell.angle_beta   90.00
_cell.angle_gamma   90.00
#
_symmetry.space_group_name_H-M   'P 1'
#
loop_
_entity.id
_entity.type
_entity.pdbx_description
1 polymer ?
#
loop_
_entity_poly.entity_id
_entity_poly.type
_entity_poly.pdbx_seq_one_letter_code
_entity_poly.pdbx_strand_id
1 'polypeptide(L)'
;ADGKSAEGKAIWVIKGNFTTVENIAFENAAVRDRNGAGIRLEGRDLMVSRCLFRKNQNGILTGENPESSVYILDSEFDHNGAGDGFSHNLYVGGVKKLVVRRCYLHGAVVGHDLKSRAYESVVTDNRIADDGGESSYEADFPNGGKVLLAFNVIQQGERAQNYTMVAYGEEGMRPSGNSFVAKGNTFLNQHELGGVFIRLAKGNIDTNLIGNVFYGNGLLPDIPGIREHNDFTMNLPGNANWRPNSRQN
;
A
#
# COMPACT_ATOMS: atom_id res chain seq x y z
N ALA A 1 -15.13 15.97 9.37
CA ALA A 1 -15.19 17.18 8.53
C ALA A 1 -16.54 17.39 7.84
N ASP A 2 -17.47 16.43 7.89
CA ASP A 2 -18.84 16.54 7.37
C ASP A 2 -18.91 17.09 5.94
N GLY A 3 -18.03 16.58 5.06
CA GLY A 3 -17.94 17.02 3.65
C GLY A 3 -17.26 18.38 3.45
N LYS A 4 -16.72 19.04 4.48
CA LYS A 4 -15.98 20.30 4.34
C LYS A 4 -14.51 20.07 4.01
N SER A 5 -13.92 21.03 3.31
CA SER A 5 -12.51 21.02 2.93
C SER A 5 -11.93 22.44 2.89
N ALA A 6 -10.68 22.60 3.31
CA ALA A 6 -9.83 23.72 2.98
C ALA A 6 -9.51 23.73 1.48
N GLU A 7 -9.65 24.91 0.85
CA GLU A 7 -9.33 25.18 -0.56
C GLU A 7 -10.05 24.30 -1.59
N GLY A 8 -11.10 23.58 -1.20
CA GLY A 8 -11.72 22.58 -2.08
C GLY A 8 -10.83 21.35 -2.31
N LYS A 9 -9.87 21.06 -1.41
CA LYS A 9 -8.85 20.01 -1.59
C LYS A 9 -8.81 18.99 -0.46
N ALA A 10 -8.76 19.42 0.80
CA ALA A 10 -8.55 18.51 1.94
C ALA A 10 -9.07 19.09 3.26
N ILE A 11 -9.14 18.30 4.34
CA ILE A 11 -9.37 18.85 5.69
C ILE A 11 -8.22 19.79 6.01
N TRP A 12 -6.98 19.33 5.91
CA TRP A 12 -5.78 20.15 6.05
C TRP A 12 -4.97 20.19 4.74
N VAL A 13 -4.69 21.41 4.26
CA VAL A 13 -3.71 21.66 3.20
C VAL A 13 -2.42 22.15 3.85
N ILE A 14 -1.42 21.29 3.91
CA ILE A 14 -0.14 21.59 4.57
C ILE A 14 0.82 22.18 3.54
N LYS A 15 1.03 23.49 3.61
CA LYS A 15 1.99 24.23 2.76
C LYS A 15 3.35 24.43 3.43
N GLY A 16 3.42 24.28 4.75
CA GLY A 16 4.66 24.39 5.52
C GLY A 16 5.57 23.18 5.30
N ASN A 17 6.83 23.35 5.69
CA ASN A 17 7.82 22.27 5.66
C ASN A 17 8.03 21.67 7.06
N PHE A 18 8.51 20.44 7.14
CA PHE A 18 8.85 19.77 8.42
C PHE A 18 7.67 19.73 9.40
N THR A 19 6.48 19.45 8.87
CA THR A 19 5.26 19.44 9.68
C THR A 19 5.09 18.08 10.36
N THR A 20 4.78 18.11 11.65
CA THR A 20 4.36 16.92 12.40
C THR A 20 2.86 17.02 12.70
N VAL A 21 2.13 15.95 12.39
CA VAL A 21 0.72 15.77 12.73
C VAL A 21 0.60 14.54 13.61
N GLU A 22 -0.02 14.69 14.76
CA GLU A 22 -0.09 13.61 15.74
C GLU A 22 -1.42 13.57 16.48
N ASN A 23 -1.96 12.36 16.68
CA ASN A 23 -3.14 12.12 17.52
C ASN A 23 -4.41 12.84 17.04
N ILE A 24 -4.64 12.84 15.72
CA ILE A 24 -5.79 13.48 15.07
C ILE A 24 -6.56 12.47 14.22
N ALA A 25 -7.89 12.59 14.24
CA ALA A 25 -8.78 11.90 13.32
C ALA A 25 -9.23 12.83 12.18
N PHE A 26 -9.09 12.35 10.94
CA PHE A 26 -9.48 13.01 9.70
C PHE A 26 -10.59 12.20 9.05
N GLU A 27 -11.81 12.72 9.09
CA GLU A 27 -12.98 11.95 8.65
C GLU A 27 -13.91 12.70 7.70
N ASN A 28 -14.46 11.96 6.73
CA ASN A 28 -15.55 12.40 5.85
C ASN A 28 -15.20 13.63 4.98
N ALA A 29 -13.96 13.75 4.52
CA ALA A 29 -13.57 14.75 3.52
C ALA A 29 -14.09 14.36 2.14
N ALA A 30 -14.89 15.24 1.52
CA ALA A 30 -15.38 15.06 0.17
C ALA A 30 -15.46 16.41 -0.54
N VAL A 31 -14.98 16.46 -1.79
CA VAL A 31 -15.02 17.65 -2.63
C VAL A 31 -15.58 17.31 -4.01
N ARG A 32 -15.87 18.36 -4.80
CA ARG A 32 -16.58 18.25 -6.08
C ARG A 32 -15.83 17.43 -7.14
N ASP A 33 -14.50 17.51 -7.14
CA ASP A 33 -13.64 16.82 -8.11
C ASP A 33 -13.30 15.38 -7.70
N ARG A 34 -13.90 14.89 -6.60
CA ARG A 34 -13.70 13.54 -6.04
C ARG A 34 -12.29 13.27 -5.48
N ASN A 35 -11.55 14.32 -5.14
CA ASN A 35 -10.16 14.20 -4.70
C ASN A 35 -9.89 14.72 -3.27
N GLY A 36 -10.92 14.75 -2.42
CA GLY A 36 -10.91 15.33 -1.08
C GLY A 36 -10.09 14.55 -0.08
N ALA A 37 -8.95 15.09 0.36
CA ALA A 37 -8.06 14.38 1.26
C ALA A 37 -8.29 14.69 2.75
N GLY A 38 -7.90 13.79 3.65
CA GLY A 38 -7.67 14.15 5.06
C GLY A 38 -6.53 15.17 5.16
N ILE A 39 -5.37 14.83 4.58
CA ILE A 39 -4.24 15.74 4.40
C ILE A 39 -3.86 15.84 2.92
N ARG A 40 -3.76 17.08 2.42
CA ARG A 40 -3.08 17.41 1.16
C ARG A 40 -1.73 18.05 1.49
N LEU A 41 -0.63 17.41 1.14
CA LEU A 41 0.72 17.96 1.32
C LEU A 41 1.16 18.74 0.08
N GLU A 42 1.34 20.05 0.22
CA GLU A 42 1.88 20.95 -0.80
C GLU A 42 3.27 21.53 -0.42
N GLY A 43 3.64 21.43 0.86
CA GLY A 43 5.02 21.65 1.33
C GLY A 43 5.89 20.40 1.20
N ARG A 44 6.89 20.26 2.07
CA ARG A 44 7.74 19.05 2.15
C ARG A 44 7.99 18.58 3.58
N ASP A 45 8.47 17.35 3.71
CA ASP A 45 8.85 16.76 4.99
C ASP A 45 7.69 16.67 5.98
N LEU A 46 6.90 15.61 5.86
CA LEU A 46 5.71 15.38 6.69
C LEU A 46 5.92 14.17 7.59
N MET A 47 5.67 14.32 8.88
CA MET A 47 5.53 13.24 9.85
C MET A 47 4.08 13.14 10.29
N VAL A 48 3.47 11.99 10.14
CA VAL A 48 2.13 11.65 10.66
C VAL A 48 2.28 10.49 11.61
N SER A 49 1.77 10.64 12.84
CA SER A 49 1.79 9.55 13.81
C SER A 49 0.50 9.44 14.62
N ARG A 50 0.06 8.22 14.96
CA ARG A 50 -1.13 8.00 15.81
C ARG A 50 -2.38 8.70 15.26
N CYS A 51 -2.54 8.74 13.94
CA CYS A 51 -3.67 9.40 13.30
C CYS A 51 -4.62 8.38 12.68
N LEU A 52 -5.87 8.80 12.51
CA LEU A 52 -6.91 8.04 11.81
C LEU A 52 -7.35 8.82 10.57
N PHE A 53 -7.42 8.15 9.42
CA PHE A 53 -7.98 8.68 8.19
C PHE A 53 -9.14 7.78 7.76
N ARG A 54 -10.39 8.26 7.91
CA ARG A 54 -11.57 7.43 7.67
C ARG A 54 -12.56 8.08 6.70
N LYS A 55 -13.03 7.33 5.71
CA LYS A 55 -14.13 7.75 4.81
C LYS A 55 -13.93 9.10 4.14
N ASN A 56 -12.67 9.48 3.92
CA ASN A 56 -12.34 10.59 3.05
C ASN A 56 -12.31 10.08 1.59
N GLN A 57 -12.35 10.97 0.60
CA GLN A 57 -12.06 10.55 -0.77
C GLN A 57 -10.60 10.10 -0.89
N ASN A 58 -9.64 10.81 -0.27
CA ASN A 58 -8.28 10.32 -0.04
C ASN A 58 -7.92 10.39 1.46
N GLY A 59 -7.18 9.44 2.00
CA GLY A 59 -6.65 9.58 3.37
C GLY A 59 -5.57 10.66 3.40
N ILE A 60 -4.44 10.39 2.74
CA ILE A 60 -3.38 11.38 2.49
C ILE A 60 -3.07 11.42 1.00
N LEU A 61 -2.86 12.62 0.49
CA LEU A 61 -2.48 12.87 -0.90
C LEU A 61 -1.35 13.91 -0.97
N THR A 62 -0.18 13.52 -1.45
CA THR A 62 0.97 14.42 -1.60
C THR A 62 1.18 14.87 -3.04
N GLY A 63 1.78 16.05 -3.22
CA GLY A 63 2.40 16.44 -4.49
C GLY A 63 3.70 15.68 -4.79
N GLU A 64 4.38 16.10 -5.86
CA GLU A 64 5.72 15.62 -6.22
C GLU A 64 6.78 16.62 -5.72
N ASN A 65 7.73 16.14 -4.92
CA ASN A 65 8.88 16.92 -4.47
C ASN A 65 10.03 15.95 -4.11
N PRO A 66 11.06 15.81 -4.97
CA PRO A 66 12.13 14.83 -4.80
C PRO A 66 13.04 15.11 -3.60
N GLU A 67 12.87 16.25 -2.92
CA GLU A 67 13.57 16.59 -1.66
C GLU A 67 12.72 16.30 -0.41
N SER A 68 11.46 15.90 -0.57
CA SER A 68 10.52 15.64 0.54
C SER A 68 10.67 14.22 1.08
N SER A 69 10.63 14.05 2.40
CA SER A 69 10.47 12.74 3.04
C SER A 69 9.16 12.67 3.81
N VAL A 70 8.39 11.60 3.62
CA VAL A 70 7.10 11.40 4.26
C VAL A 70 7.17 10.19 5.19
N TYR A 71 6.74 10.36 6.44
CA TYR A 71 6.76 9.34 7.46
C TYR A 71 5.35 9.17 8.01
N ILE A 72 4.81 7.96 7.91
CA ILE A 72 3.48 7.60 8.41
C ILE A 72 3.66 6.45 9.40
N LEU A 73 3.43 6.73 10.68
CA LEU A 73 3.75 5.82 11.77
C LEU A 73 2.50 5.55 12.62
N ASP A 74 2.30 4.31 13.06
CA ASP A 74 1.30 4.00 14.10
C ASP A 74 -0.12 4.54 13.76
N SER A 75 -0.51 4.54 12.49
CA SER A 75 -1.72 5.23 12.00
C SER A 75 -2.66 4.27 11.25
N GLU A 76 -3.92 4.63 11.16
CA GLU A 76 -4.96 3.84 10.51
C GLU A 76 -5.58 4.58 9.32
N PHE A 77 -5.77 3.86 8.21
CA PHE A 77 -6.47 4.30 7.02
C PHE A 77 -7.63 3.33 6.78
N ASP A 78 -8.85 3.85 6.83
CA ASP A 78 -10.07 3.07 6.97
C ASP A 78 -11.13 3.55 5.96
N HIS A 79 -11.37 2.75 4.93
CA HIS A 79 -12.41 3.00 3.93
C HIS A 79 -12.36 4.38 3.27
N ASN A 80 -11.17 4.87 2.93
CA ASN A 80 -11.07 6.05 2.05
C ASN A 80 -11.24 5.64 0.59
N GLY A 81 -11.81 6.53 -0.22
CA GLY A 81 -12.05 6.30 -1.64
C GLY A 81 -13.36 6.94 -2.11
N ALA A 82 -13.40 7.35 -3.37
CA ALA A 82 -14.54 7.93 -4.04
C ALA A 82 -15.25 6.94 -4.99
N GLY A 83 -14.79 5.68 -5.07
CA GLY A 83 -15.33 4.68 -5.98
C GLY A 83 -14.85 4.83 -7.43
N ASP A 84 -13.83 5.65 -7.70
CA ASP A 84 -13.43 6.06 -9.05
C ASP A 84 -12.14 5.41 -9.58
N GLY A 85 -11.37 4.74 -8.72
CA GLY A 85 -10.08 4.12 -9.05
C GLY A 85 -8.89 5.08 -9.00
N PHE A 86 -9.09 6.35 -8.73
CA PHE A 86 -8.05 7.38 -8.69
C PHE A 86 -7.79 7.93 -7.27
N SER A 87 -8.73 7.70 -6.37
CA SER A 87 -8.64 8.07 -4.97
C SER A 87 -8.17 6.88 -4.12
N HIS A 88 -7.36 7.13 -3.08
CA HIS A 88 -6.67 6.06 -2.35
C HIS A 88 -6.67 6.28 -0.83
N ASN A 89 -6.39 5.24 -0.06
CA ASN A 89 -6.09 5.36 1.37
C ASN A 89 -4.84 6.24 1.57
N LEU A 90 -3.70 5.82 1.03
CA LEU A 90 -2.46 6.60 1.07
C LEU A 90 -1.87 6.76 -0.33
N TYR A 91 -1.87 7.99 -0.86
CA TYR A 91 -1.19 8.35 -2.10
C TYR A 91 -0.01 9.27 -1.83
N VAL A 92 1.19 8.80 -2.18
CA VAL A 92 2.43 9.57 -2.10
C VAL A 92 3.00 9.74 -3.51
N GLY A 93 3.10 10.99 -3.95
CA GLY A 93 3.72 11.37 -5.21
C GLY A 93 5.23 11.14 -5.25
N GLY A 94 5.89 11.64 -6.29
CA GLY A 94 7.34 11.54 -6.47
C GLY A 94 8.11 12.28 -5.37
N VAL A 95 8.42 11.58 -4.28
CA VAL A 95 9.17 12.12 -3.13
C VAL A 95 10.50 11.38 -2.93
N LYS A 96 11.40 11.95 -2.13
CA LYS A 96 12.69 11.32 -1.80
C LYS A 96 12.48 9.96 -1.14
N LYS A 97 11.64 9.94 -0.10
CA LYS A 97 11.47 8.78 0.78
C LYS A 97 10.07 8.73 1.36
N LEU A 98 9.51 7.54 1.37
CA LEU A 98 8.33 7.19 2.15
C LEU A 98 8.71 6.15 3.20
N VAL A 99 8.27 6.36 4.44
CA VAL A 99 8.28 5.34 5.49
C VAL A 99 6.85 5.12 5.97
N VAL A 100 6.37 3.88 5.89
CA VAL A 100 5.07 3.46 6.44
C VAL A 100 5.33 2.34 7.43
N ARG A 101 5.02 2.57 8.70
CA ARG A 101 5.38 1.61 9.75
C ARG A 101 4.35 1.49 10.87
N ARG A 102 4.03 0.24 11.24
CA ARG A 102 3.02 -0.09 12.27
C ARG A 102 1.65 0.53 11.97
N CYS A 103 1.32 0.64 10.69
CA CYS A 103 0.05 1.16 10.23
C CYS A 103 -0.94 0.04 9.92
N TYR A 104 -2.22 0.37 9.96
CA TYR A 104 -3.30 -0.46 9.44
C TYR A 104 -3.95 0.27 8.26
N LEU A 105 -3.80 -0.26 7.05
CA LEU A 105 -4.44 0.27 5.84
C LEU A 105 -5.46 -0.76 5.39
N HIS A 106 -6.71 -0.35 5.20
CA HIS A 106 -7.78 -1.27 4.83
C HIS A 106 -8.99 -0.58 4.18
N GLY A 107 -9.72 -1.38 3.43
CA GLY A 107 -11.08 -1.09 3.00
C GLY A 107 -11.15 -0.05 1.90
N ALA A 108 -10.07 0.22 1.16
CA ALA A 108 -10.07 1.26 0.13
C ALA A 108 -11.30 1.11 -0.79
N VAL A 109 -12.12 2.16 -0.89
CA VAL A 109 -13.39 2.14 -1.64
C VAL A 109 -13.07 2.38 -3.11
N VAL A 110 -12.61 1.32 -3.77
CA VAL A 110 -11.95 1.38 -5.08
C VAL A 110 -10.63 2.18 -4.98
N GLY A 111 -9.64 1.87 -5.82
CA GLY A 111 -8.31 2.47 -5.72
C GLY A 111 -7.34 1.56 -4.96
N HIS A 112 -6.43 2.10 -4.13
CA HIS A 112 -5.36 1.31 -3.52
C HIS A 112 -5.25 1.61 -2.04
N ASP A 113 -4.82 0.62 -1.26
CA ASP A 113 -4.48 0.85 0.15
C ASP A 113 -3.24 1.75 0.26
N LEU A 114 -2.20 1.43 -0.51
CA LEU A 114 -0.98 2.21 -0.62
C LEU A 114 -0.58 2.40 -2.08
N LYS A 115 -0.41 3.67 -2.52
CA LYS A 115 0.25 4.03 -3.77
C LYS A 115 1.45 4.93 -3.49
N SER A 116 2.66 4.50 -3.86
CA SER A 116 3.89 5.25 -3.62
C SER A 116 4.71 5.43 -4.90
N ARG A 117 4.92 6.68 -5.30
CA ARG A 117 5.88 7.08 -6.34
C ARG A 117 7.23 7.52 -5.76
N ALA A 118 7.48 7.25 -4.48
CA ALA A 118 8.71 7.66 -3.82
C ALA A 118 9.95 6.92 -4.38
N TYR A 119 11.11 7.60 -4.38
CA TYR A 119 12.37 7.01 -4.85
C TYR A 119 12.88 5.92 -3.90
N GLU A 120 12.55 6.03 -2.62
CA GLU A 120 12.76 5.00 -1.61
C GLU A 120 11.45 4.80 -0.83
N SER A 121 10.96 3.57 -0.76
CA SER A 121 9.80 3.22 0.07
C SER A 121 10.21 2.15 1.09
N VAL A 122 10.02 2.44 2.37
CA VAL A 122 10.22 1.50 3.48
C VAL A 122 8.86 1.23 4.12
N VAL A 123 8.29 0.07 3.81
CA VAL A 123 6.95 -0.34 4.23
C VAL A 123 7.10 -1.56 5.13
N THR A 124 7.02 -1.34 6.45
CA THR A 124 7.38 -2.37 7.43
C THR A 124 6.42 -2.51 8.59
N ASP A 125 6.25 -3.72 9.12
CA ASP A 125 5.45 -3.98 10.32
C ASP A 125 3.97 -3.53 10.18
N ASN A 126 3.40 -3.52 8.97
CA ASN A 126 2.03 -3.05 8.73
C ASN A 126 1.05 -4.21 8.56
N ARG A 127 -0.24 -3.91 8.78
CA ARG A 127 -1.36 -4.70 8.26
C ARG A 127 -1.95 -3.94 7.08
N ILE A 128 -1.98 -4.55 5.91
CA ILE A 128 -2.58 -4.00 4.69
C ILE A 128 -3.60 -5.04 4.23
N ALA A 129 -4.87 -4.84 4.54
CA ALA A 129 -5.85 -5.92 4.47
C ALA A 129 -7.24 -5.46 4.09
N ASP A 130 -7.74 -5.96 2.96
CA ASP A 130 -9.10 -5.73 2.50
C ASP A 130 -10.01 -6.91 2.84
N ASP A 131 -10.43 -7.00 4.11
CA ASP A 131 -11.34 -8.03 4.64
C ASP A 131 -12.73 -7.99 3.93
N GLY A 132 -12.82 -8.58 2.73
CA GLY A 132 -14.00 -8.55 1.85
C GLY A 132 -14.15 -7.26 1.02
N GLY A 133 -13.10 -6.43 0.95
CA GLY A 133 -13.09 -5.12 0.29
C GLY A 133 -12.97 -5.16 -1.24
N GLU A 134 -13.09 -3.98 -1.86
CA GLU A 134 -13.05 -3.75 -3.32
C GLU A 134 -11.81 -2.95 -3.75
N SER A 135 -10.75 -2.94 -2.94
CA SER A 135 -9.49 -2.30 -3.35
C SER A 135 -8.92 -2.96 -4.61
N SER A 136 -8.06 -2.24 -5.31
CA SER A 136 -7.39 -2.71 -6.52
C SER A 136 -6.08 -3.40 -6.16
N TYR A 137 -5.05 -2.65 -5.76
CA TYR A 137 -3.80 -3.19 -5.23
C TYR A 137 -3.72 -2.88 -3.72
N GLU A 138 -3.24 -3.83 -2.91
CA GLU A 138 -2.89 -3.56 -1.51
C GLU A 138 -1.67 -2.63 -1.44
N ALA A 139 -0.68 -2.85 -2.30
CA ALA A 139 0.46 -1.94 -2.42
C ALA A 139 0.92 -1.77 -3.86
N ASP A 140 1.05 -0.51 -4.28
CA ASP A 140 1.44 -0.14 -5.62
C ASP A 140 2.65 0.80 -5.61
N PHE A 141 3.71 0.41 -6.33
CA PHE A 141 4.95 1.16 -6.52
C PHE A 141 5.15 1.49 -8.01
N PRO A 142 4.28 2.34 -8.59
CA PRO A 142 4.08 2.40 -10.04
C PRO A 142 5.29 2.87 -10.84
N ASN A 143 6.19 3.65 -10.21
CA ASN A 143 7.42 4.14 -10.85
C ASN A 143 8.70 3.46 -10.34
N GLY A 144 8.58 2.32 -9.65
CA GLY A 144 9.70 1.60 -9.08
C GLY A 144 10.40 2.36 -7.96
N GLY A 145 11.75 2.39 -7.98
CA GLY A 145 12.60 2.94 -6.92
C GLY A 145 13.26 1.86 -6.07
N LYS A 146 13.64 2.21 -4.84
CA LYS A 146 14.15 1.26 -3.86
C LYS A 146 13.04 0.91 -2.88
N VAL A 147 12.50 -0.29 -2.98
CA VAL A 147 11.39 -0.73 -2.15
C VAL A 147 11.86 -1.81 -1.18
N LEU A 148 11.67 -1.55 0.11
CA LEU A 148 11.72 -2.55 1.17
C LEU A 148 10.31 -2.76 1.70
N LEU A 149 9.74 -3.94 1.41
CA LEU A 149 8.48 -4.40 1.93
C LEU A 149 8.78 -5.53 2.92
N ALA A 150 8.71 -5.28 4.22
CA ALA A 150 9.13 -6.28 5.20
C ALA A 150 8.22 -6.44 6.41
N PHE A 151 8.00 -7.68 6.84
CA PHE A 151 7.26 -8.02 8.06
C PHE A 151 5.83 -7.48 8.07
N ASN A 152 5.22 -7.35 6.90
CA ASN A 152 3.81 -6.96 6.77
C ASN A 152 2.91 -8.19 6.68
N VAL A 153 1.66 -8.01 7.10
CA VAL A 153 0.55 -8.89 6.70
C VAL A 153 -0.20 -8.19 5.57
N ILE A 154 -0.24 -8.82 4.40
CA ILE A 154 -0.85 -8.27 3.20
C ILE A 154 -1.95 -9.23 2.75
N GLN A 155 -3.19 -8.76 2.77
CA GLN A 155 -4.36 -9.60 2.52
C GLN A 155 -5.22 -9.00 1.42
N GLN A 156 -5.38 -9.76 0.35
CA GLN A 156 -6.24 -9.41 -0.76
C GLN A 156 -7.66 -9.91 -0.53
N GLY A 157 -8.61 -9.00 -0.70
CA GLY A 157 -10.03 -9.27 -0.53
C GLY A 157 -10.60 -10.15 -1.63
N GLU A 158 -11.67 -10.86 -1.30
CA GLU A 158 -12.42 -11.75 -2.22
C GLU A 158 -12.93 -11.00 -3.47
N ARG A 159 -13.22 -9.69 -3.33
CA ARG A 159 -13.82 -8.83 -4.34
C ARG A 159 -12.87 -7.75 -4.87
N ALA A 160 -11.56 -7.92 -4.65
CA ALA A 160 -10.55 -6.99 -5.13
C ALA A 160 -10.68 -6.77 -6.65
N GLN A 161 -10.54 -5.53 -7.11
CA GLN A 161 -10.69 -5.21 -8.53
C GLN A 161 -9.52 -5.68 -9.38
N ASN A 162 -8.33 -5.75 -8.78
CA ASN A 162 -7.16 -6.29 -9.44
C ASN A 162 -6.84 -7.67 -8.88
N TYR A 163 -6.35 -8.54 -9.74
CA TYR A 163 -5.87 -9.86 -9.38
C TYR A 163 -4.49 -9.81 -8.73
N THR A 164 -3.72 -8.73 -8.95
CA THR A 164 -2.38 -8.59 -8.38
C THR A 164 -2.46 -7.93 -7.01
N MET A 165 -1.69 -8.40 -6.03
CA MET A 165 -1.68 -7.79 -4.69
C MET A 165 -0.67 -6.64 -4.58
N VAL A 166 0.57 -6.91 -5.01
CA VAL A 166 1.65 -5.93 -5.01
C VAL A 166 2.16 -5.70 -6.42
N ALA A 167 2.12 -4.45 -6.88
CA ALA A 167 2.62 -4.04 -8.19
C ALA A 167 3.88 -3.15 -8.07
N TYR A 168 4.77 -3.29 -9.04
CA TYR A 168 6.01 -2.52 -9.09
C TYR A 168 6.38 -2.15 -10.53
N GLY A 169 6.52 -0.85 -10.79
CA GLY A 169 7.10 -0.29 -12.02
C GLY A 169 6.20 -0.38 -13.25
N GLU A 170 4.93 -0.74 -13.10
CA GLU A 170 3.97 -0.95 -14.19
C GLU A 170 3.57 0.34 -14.92
N GLU A 171 3.78 1.52 -14.32
CA GLU A 171 3.66 2.84 -14.98
C GLU A 171 5.01 3.42 -15.44
N GLY A 172 6.05 2.58 -15.49
CA GLY A 172 7.38 2.95 -15.98
C GLY A 172 8.32 3.38 -14.85
N MET A 173 9.42 2.65 -14.71
CA MET A 173 10.46 2.95 -13.74
C MET A 173 11.14 4.30 -14.05
N ARG A 174 11.12 5.22 -13.09
CA ARG A 174 11.74 6.56 -13.22
C ARG A 174 13.08 6.69 -12.49
N PRO A 175 13.23 6.22 -11.24
CA PRO A 175 14.51 6.33 -10.54
C PRO A 175 15.58 5.40 -11.13
N SER A 176 16.85 5.79 -11.00
CA SER A 176 17.97 4.89 -11.28
C SER A 176 18.23 3.96 -10.09
N GLY A 177 18.73 2.74 -10.36
CA GLY A 177 19.04 1.76 -9.31
C GLY A 177 17.79 1.20 -8.63
N ASN A 178 16.94 0.55 -9.43
CA ASN A 178 15.71 -0.10 -8.99
C ASN A 178 16.02 -1.38 -8.20
N SER A 179 15.41 -1.50 -7.01
CA SER A 179 15.52 -2.71 -6.19
C SER A 179 14.21 -2.98 -5.47
N PHE A 180 13.84 -4.26 -5.38
CA PHE A 180 12.66 -4.69 -4.67
C PHE A 180 13.01 -5.82 -3.70
N VAL A 181 12.83 -5.57 -2.40
CA VAL A 181 13.07 -6.56 -1.36
C VAL A 181 11.77 -6.83 -0.62
N ALA A 182 11.27 -8.07 -0.73
CA ALA A 182 10.19 -8.56 0.11
C ALA A 182 10.75 -9.52 1.16
N LYS A 183 10.62 -9.19 2.44
CA LYS A 183 11.21 -9.98 3.53
C LYS A 183 10.24 -10.26 4.66
N GLY A 184 10.04 -11.53 4.99
CA GLY A 184 9.29 -11.92 6.19
C GLY A 184 7.82 -11.50 6.17
N ASN A 185 7.25 -11.22 4.99
CA ASN A 185 5.84 -10.85 4.89
C ASN A 185 4.96 -12.10 4.90
N THR A 186 3.71 -11.94 5.31
CA THR A 186 2.65 -12.92 5.08
C THR A 186 1.69 -12.36 4.05
N PHE A 187 1.56 -13.03 2.90
CA PHE A 187 0.60 -12.73 1.87
C PHE A 187 -0.55 -13.72 1.93
N LEU A 188 -1.77 -13.20 2.07
CA LEU A 188 -3.01 -13.96 2.08
C LEU A 188 -3.84 -13.52 0.87
N ASN A 189 -3.98 -14.40 -0.12
CA ASN A 189 -4.86 -14.16 -1.24
C ASN A 189 -6.19 -14.89 -1.06
N GLN A 190 -7.29 -14.14 -0.97
CA GLN A 190 -8.65 -14.66 -0.90
C GLN A 190 -9.46 -14.42 -2.18
N HIS A 191 -8.87 -13.78 -3.19
CA HIS A 191 -9.55 -13.48 -4.44
C HIS A 191 -10.07 -14.77 -5.11
N GLU A 192 -11.38 -14.81 -5.40
CA GLU A 192 -12.09 -16.06 -5.76
C GLU A 192 -11.53 -16.74 -7.03
N LEU A 193 -11.01 -15.94 -7.95
CA LEU A 193 -10.48 -16.40 -9.23
C LEU A 193 -8.97 -16.70 -9.19
N GLY A 194 -8.37 -16.65 -8.00
CA GLY A 194 -6.92 -16.60 -7.81
C GLY A 194 -6.35 -15.21 -8.10
N GLY A 195 -5.03 -15.07 -8.03
CA GLY A 195 -4.36 -13.77 -8.20
C GLY A 195 -2.86 -13.87 -8.48
N VAL A 196 -2.16 -12.74 -8.39
CA VAL A 196 -0.70 -12.64 -8.48
C VAL A 196 -0.19 -11.98 -7.22
N PHE A 197 0.63 -12.68 -6.43
CA PHE A 197 1.09 -12.12 -5.16
C PHE A 197 1.94 -10.86 -5.34
N ILE A 198 2.92 -10.92 -6.24
CA ILE A 198 3.78 -9.77 -6.57
C ILE A 198 4.04 -9.77 -8.07
N ARG A 199 3.83 -8.62 -8.71
CA ARG A 199 4.16 -8.39 -10.12
C ARG A 199 5.16 -7.25 -10.23
N LEU A 200 6.34 -7.54 -10.75
CA LEU A 200 7.33 -6.52 -11.09
C LEU A 200 7.38 -6.34 -12.62
N ALA A 201 7.56 -5.10 -13.06
CA ALA A 201 7.79 -4.78 -14.46
C ALA A 201 9.10 -5.39 -14.98
N LYS A 202 9.19 -5.55 -16.31
CA LYS A 202 10.44 -6.00 -16.94
C LYS A 202 11.52 -4.92 -16.84
N GLY A 203 12.76 -5.33 -16.55
CA GLY A 203 13.93 -4.46 -16.57
C GLY A 203 15.00 -4.92 -15.59
N ASN A 204 16.03 -4.10 -15.41
CA ASN A 204 17.10 -4.38 -14.45
C ASN A 204 16.65 -3.97 -13.03
N ILE A 205 16.18 -4.95 -12.25
CA ILE A 205 15.69 -4.78 -10.89
C ILE A 205 16.44 -5.76 -9.98
N ASP A 206 17.15 -5.25 -8.98
CA ASP A 206 17.72 -6.11 -7.94
C ASP A 206 16.61 -6.62 -7.02
N THR A 207 16.25 -7.90 -7.15
CA THR A 207 15.07 -8.48 -6.50
C THR A 207 15.46 -9.58 -5.52
N ASN A 208 14.99 -9.45 -4.27
CA ASN A 208 15.21 -10.44 -3.22
C ASN A 208 13.91 -10.75 -2.47
N LEU A 209 13.50 -12.03 -2.48
CA LEU A 209 12.41 -12.57 -1.67
C LEU A 209 13.03 -13.44 -0.57
N ILE A 210 12.73 -13.12 0.69
CA ILE A 210 13.40 -13.74 1.84
C ILE A 210 12.38 -14.05 2.94
N GLY A 211 12.10 -15.33 3.17
CA GLY A 211 11.32 -15.78 4.32
C GLY A 211 9.86 -15.34 4.32
N ASN A 212 9.28 -15.09 3.15
CA ASN A 212 7.87 -14.74 3.02
C ASN A 212 6.99 -15.99 3.07
N VAL A 213 5.74 -15.80 3.49
CA VAL A 213 4.69 -16.82 3.43
C VAL A 213 3.67 -16.37 2.40
N PHE A 214 3.39 -17.22 1.41
CA PHE A 214 2.33 -17.03 0.42
C PHE A 214 1.25 -18.08 0.64
N TYR A 215 0.03 -17.61 0.93
CA TYR A 215 -1.11 -18.49 1.22
C TYR A 215 -2.34 -18.05 0.43
N GLY A 216 -3.04 -19.02 -0.15
CA GLY A 216 -4.19 -18.78 -1.03
C GLY A 216 -3.91 -19.15 -2.48
N ASN A 217 -4.93 -19.07 -3.34
CA ASN A 217 -4.80 -19.41 -4.75
C ASN A 217 -4.14 -18.26 -5.52
N GLY A 218 -2.95 -18.44 -6.08
CA GLY A 218 -2.32 -17.39 -6.87
C GLY A 218 -1.00 -17.78 -7.48
N LEU A 219 -0.58 -17.01 -8.48
CA LEU A 219 0.73 -17.12 -9.09
C LEU A 219 1.74 -16.42 -8.20
N LEU A 220 2.80 -17.15 -7.88
CA LEU A 220 4.02 -16.58 -7.33
C LEU A 220 4.67 -15.65 -8.36
N PRO A 221 5.57 -14.76 -7.90
CA PRO A 221 6.30 -13.87 -8.81
C PRO A 221 7.20 -14.68 -9.74
N ASP A 222 6.88 -14.72 -11.04
CA ASP A 222 7.68 -15.43 -12.06
C ASP A 222 8.50 -14.43 -12.87
N ILE A 223 9.65 -14.03 -12.33
CA ILE A 223 10.56 -13.08 -12.98
C ILE A 223 11.98 -13.67 -13.02
N PRO A 224 12.61 -13.72 -14.21
CA PRO A 224 13.99 -14.18 -14.34
C PRO A 224 14.94 -13.38 -13.44
N GLY A 225 15.71 -14.09 -12.60
CA GLY A 225 16.75 -13.48 -11.75
C GLY A 225 16.31 -13.12 -10.33
N ILE A 226 15.07 -13.44 -9.92
CA ILE A 226 14.67 -13.35 -8.51
C ILE A 226 15.56 -14.29 -7.67
N ARG A 227 16.05 -13.76 -6.55
CA ARG A 227 16.69 -14.57 -5.50
C ARG A 227 15.67 -14.88 -4.41
N GLU A 228 15.32 -16.14 -4.26
CA GLU A 228 14.38 -16.63 -3.26
C GLU A 228 15.12 -17.41 -2.17
N HIS A 229 14.81 -17.12 -0.91
CA HIS A 229 15.47 -17.75 0.24
C HIS A 229 14.46 -18.01 1.36
N ASN A 230 14.21 -19.29 1.64
CA ASN A 230 13.31 -19.76 2.72
C ASN A 230 11.86 -19.25 2.59
N ASP A 231 11.39 -18.93 1.38
CA ASP A 231 9.98 -18.60 1.14
C ASP A 231 9.11 -19.86 1.22
N PHE A 232 7.95 -19.76 1.86
CA PHE A 232 7.00 -20.85 2.03
C PHE A 232 5.73 -20.57 1.24
N THR A 233 5.26 -21.54 0.46
CA THR A 233 4.02 -21.42 -0.32
C THR A 233 3.06 -22.54 0.05
N MET A 234 1.81 -22.17 0.33
CA MET A 234 0.72 -23.12 0.52
C MET A 234 -0.46 -22.73 -0.36
N ASN A 235 -0.62 -23.48 -1.45
CA ASN A 235 -1.78 -23.41 -2.33
C ASN A 235 -2.91 -24.22 -1.72
N LEU A 236 -4.09 -23.63 -1.59
CA LEU A 236 -5.31 -24.38 -1.35
C LEU A 236 -6.09 -24.47 -2.65
N PRO A 237 -6.10 -25.62 -3.36
CA PRO A 237 -7.11 -25.85 -4.37
C PRO A 237 -8.46 -26.00 -3.64
N GLY A 238 -9.42 -25.13 -3.96
CA GLY A 238 -10.86 -25.23 -3.62
C GLY A 238 -11.23 -25.70 -2.21
N ASN A 239 -11.81 -24.82 -1.38
CA ASN A 239 -12.55 -25.16 -0.15
C ASN A 239 -11.88 -26.14 0.83
N ALA A 240 -10.54 -26.23 0.88
CA ALA A 240 -9.85 -27.02 1.89
C ALA A 240 -9.37 -26.12 3.02
N ASN A 241 -10.23 -25.85 4.01
CA ASN A 241 -9.79 -25.36 5.31
C ASN A 241 -8.65 -26.26 5.83
N TRP A 242 -7.48 -25.66 6.07
CA TRP A 242 -6.34 -26.34 6.66
C TRP A 242 -6.74 -26.98 8.01
N ARG A 243 -6.55 -28.29 8.14
CA ARG A 243 -6.52 -28.97 9.43
C ARG A 243 -5.05 -29.15 9.84
N PRO A 244 -4.65 -28.79 11.08
CA PRO A 244 -3.31 -29.10 11.55
C PRO A 244 -3.13 -30.61 11.58
N ASN A 245 -2.09 -31.12 10.93
CA ASN A 245 -1.60 -32.45 11.28
C ASN A 245 -1.03 -32.37 12.70
N SER A 246 -1.80 -32.87 13.65
CA SER A 246 -1.31 -33.26 14.96
C SER A 246 -0.18 -34.29 14.82
N ARG A 247 0.89 -34.08 15.59
CA ARG A 247 2.08 -34.94 15.69
C ARG A 247 1.77 -36.44 15.82
N GLN A 248 2.69 -37.27 15.29
CA GLN A 248 3.27 -38.53 15.83
C GLN A 248 3.87 -39.29 14.62
N ASN A 249 5.13 -39.76 14.55
CA ASN A 249 6.17 -40.06 15.53
C ASN A 249 7.54 -39.59 15.03
#